data_AF-W0JAW9-F1
#
_entry.id   AF-W0JAW9-F1
#
_cell.length_a   1.000
_cell.length_b   1.000
_cell.length_c   1.000
_cell.angle_alpha   90.00
_cell.angle_beta   90.00
_cell.angle_gamma   90.00
#
_symmetry.space_group_name_H-M   'P 1'
#
loop_
_entity.id
_entity.type
_entity.pdbx_description
1 polymer ?
#
loop_
_entity_poly.entity_id
_entity_poly.type
_entity_poly.pdbx_seq_one_letter_code
_entity_poly.pdbx_strand_id
1 'polypeptide(L)'
;MNTQQLRLLRLEESRWRAVRKAVAKPCDDAARHALYRAAIGRDKSSKDFSNRDLTAVLAKLRAESDPANFDAQMHAQCDDGERKARYESECYAVMGRMVECGGKDFAGPDAMARYLNGTAWAICKAPVKALTAEQMRVVLGALERSLKRMSPAPAYVPPAPAEDVPF
;
A
#
# COMPACT_ATOMS: atom_id res chain seq x y z
N MET A 1 6.34 -16.06 12.66
CA MET A 1 5.58 -15.82 11.41
C MET A 1 4.12 -16.21 11.61
N ASN A 2 3.16 -15.40 11.15
CA ASN A 2 1.72 -15.70 11.27
C ASN A 2 1.21 -16.60 10.12
N THR A 3 0.00 -17.15 10.26
CA THR A 3 -0.58 -18.09 9.29
C THR A 3 -0.75 -17.48 7.88
N GLN A 4 -1.07 -16.19 7.79
CA GLN A 4 -1.23 -15.50 6.50
C GLN A 4 0.12 -15.32 5.79
N GLN A 5 1.15 -14.93 6.54
CA GLN A 5 2.53 -14.81 6.05
C GLN A 5 3.07 -16.16 5.53
N LEU A 6 2.80 -17.25 6.24
CA LEU A 6 3.18 -18.59 5.79
C LEU A 6 2.45 -19.00 4.49
N ARG A 7 1.16 -18.68 4.37
CA ARG A 7 0.40 -18.93 3.13
C ARG A 7 0.95 -18.13 1.96
N LEU A 8 1.27 -16.86 2.17
CA LEU A 8 1.87 -16.01 1.15
C LEU A 8 3.23 -16.58 0.70
N LEU A 9 4.09 -16.96 1.64
CA LEU A 9 5.39 -17.55 1.32
C LEU A 9 5.24 -18.82 0.46
N ARG A 10 4.33 -19.73 0.84
CA ARG A 10 4.07 -20.96 0.07
C ARG A 10 3.54 -20.70 -1.34
N LEU A 11 2.73 -19.65 -1.50
CA LEU A 11 2.21 -19.25 -2.81
C LEU A 11 3.34 -18.74 -3.72
N GLU A 12 4.24 -17.91 -3.20
CA GLU A 12 5.38 -17.42 -4.00
C GLU A 12 6.39 -18.54 -4.27
N GLU A 13 6.63 -19.44 -3.31
CA GLU A 13 7.44 -20.65 -3.53
C GLU A 13 6.90 -21.51 -4.67
N SER A 14 5.57 -21.70 -4.75
CA SER A 14 4.96 -22.52 -5.80
C SER A 14 5.07 -21.86 -7.18
N ARG A 15 4.89 -20.54 -7.26
CA ARG A 15 5.09 -19.76 -8.49
C ARG A 15 6.55 -19.80 -8.95
N TRP A 16 7.48 -19.56 -8.04
CA TRP A 16 8.91 -19.67 -8.33
C TRP A 16 9.30 -21.06 -8.85
N ARG A 17 8.80 -22.13 -8.21
CA ARG A 17 9.02 -23.51 -8.70
C ARG A 17 8.44 -23.72 -10.10
N ALA A 18 7.24 -23.22 -10.38
CA ALA A 18 6.60 -23.36 -11.68
C ALA A 18 7.44 -22.70 -12.79
N VAL A 19 7.92 -21.47 -12.55
CA VAL A 19 8.76 -20.74 -13.50
C VAL A 19 10.09 -21.45 -13.70
N ARG A 20 10.78 -21.86 -12.62
CA ARG A 20 12.05 -22.59 -12.73
C ARG A 20 11.90 -23.91 -13.49
N LYS A 21 10.80 -24.65 -13.26
CA LYS A 21 10.49 -25.86 -14.05
C LYS A 21 10.32 -25.55 -15.53
N ALA A 22 9.60 -24.47 -15.86
CA ALA A 22 9.39 -24.05 -17.25
C ALA A 22 10.71 -23.71 -17.98
N VAL A 23 11.71 -23.19 -17.25
CA VAL A 23 13.05 -22.88 -17.81
C VAL A 23 14.11 -23.94 -17.50
N ALA A 24 13.70 -25.15 -17.12
CA ALA A 24 14.58 -26.29 -16.79
C ALA A 24 15.69 -25.98 -15.75
N LYS A 25 15.41 -25.09 -14.78
CA LYS A 25 16.31 -24.77 -13.67
C LYS A 25 16.00 -25.62 -12.43
N PRO A 26 17.00 -25.93 -11.59
CA PRO A 26 16.79 -26.64 -10.32
C PRO A 26 15.77 -25.91 -9.43
N CYS A 27 14.75 -26.63 -8.96
CA CYS A 27 13.66 -26.10 -8.14
C CYS A 27 13.42 -26.92 -6.85
N ASP A 28 14.43 -27.69 -6.45
CA ASP A 28 14.43 -28.53 -5.27
C ASP A 28 14.63 -27.71 -3.98
N ASP A 29 14.58 -28.39 -2.83
CA ASP A 29 14.72 -27.73 -1.53
C ASP A 29 16.11 -27.12 -1.33
N ALA A 30 17.15 -27.69 -1.94
CA ALA A 30 18.50 -27.12 -1.94
C ALA A 30 18.54 -25.78 -2.70
N ALA A 31 17.96 -25.71 -3.90
CA ALA A 31 17.86 -24.46 -4.65
C ALA A 31 17.04 -23.40 -3.90
N ARG A 32 15.96 -23.82 -3.22
CA ARG A 32 15.16 -22.92 -2.38
C ARG A 32 15.97 -22.36 -1.20
N HIS A 33 16.68 -23.22 -0.46
CA HIS A 33 17.50 -22.78 0.67
C HIS A 33 18.65 -21.87 0.21
N ALA A 34 19.22 -22.13 -0.97
CA ALA A 34 20.22 -21.24 -1.57
C ALA A 34 19.62 -19.85 -1.86
N LEU A 35 18.41 -19.77 -2.39
CA LEU A 35 17.70 -18.50 -2.60
C LEU A 35 17.45 -17.78 -1.27
N TYR A 36 17.05 -18.50 -0.23
CA TYR A 36 16.82 -17.91 1.09
C TYR A 36 18.13 -17.35 1.66
N ARG A 37 19.20 -18.13 1.63
CA ARG A 37 20.52 -17.68 2.05
C ARG A 37 21.00 -16.46 1.26
N ALA A 38 20.74 -16.40 -0.04
CA ALA A 38 21.04 -15.24 -0.87
C ALA A 38 20.18 -14.00 -0.53
N ALA A 39 18.99 -14.19 0.02
CA ALA A 39 18.09 -13.11 0.43
C ALA A 39 18.45 -12.52 1.81
N ILE A 40 18.78 -13.38 2.78
CA ILE A 40 18.95 -12.98 4.19
C ILE A 40 20.40 -13.10 4.72
N GLY A 41 21.33 -13.58 3.89
CA GLY A 41 22.76 -13.70 4.21
C GLY A 41 23.13 -14.85 5.14
N ARG A 42 22.17 -15.66 5.60
CA ARG A 42 22.39 -16.81 6.50
C ARG A 42 21.40 -17.92 6.23
N ASP A 43 21.73 -19.12 6.67
CA ASP A 43 20.78 -20.23 6.64
C ASP A 43 19.80 -20.09 7.81
N LYS A 44 18.51 -20.15 7.51
CA LYS A 44 17.45 -19.98 8.51
C LYS A 44 16.20 -20.71 8.07
N SER A 45 15.54 -21.39 9.01
CA SER A 45 14.24 -22.00 8.77
C SER A 45 13.19 -20.92 8.48
N SER A 46 12.32 -21.18 7.51
CA SER A 46 11.20 -20.29 7.18
C SER A 46 10.25 -20.06 8.36
N LYS A 47 10.21 -20.97 9.33
CA LYS A 47 9.42 -20.81 10.56
C LYS A 47 9.94 -19.68 11.46
N ASP A 48 11.24 -19.41 11.39
CA ASP A 48 11.93 -18.45 12.26
C ASP A 48 12.09 -17.07 11.61
N PHE A 49 11.56 -16.88 10.40
CA PHE A 49 11.66 -15.61 9.69
C PHE A 49 11.04 -14.47 10.50
N SER A 50 11.83 -13.41 10.66
CA SER A 50 11.29 -12.11 11.04
C SER A 50 10.52 -11.50 9.87
N ASN A 51 9.74 -10.44 10.13
CA ASN A 51 9.05 -9.73 9.05
C ASN A 51 10.04 -9.22 7.99
N ARG A 52 11.22 -8.73 8.43
CA ARG A 52 12.29 -8.28 7.53
C ARG A 52 12.85 -9.43 6.68
N ASP A 53 13.10 -10.59 7.29
CA ASP A 53 13.59 -11.78 6.57
C ASP A 53 12.57 -12.21 5.50
N LEU A 54 11.30 -12.25 5.87
CA LEU A 54 10.21 -12.64 4.97
C LEU A 54 10.11 -11.70 3.78
N THR A 55 10.14 -10.37 3.99
CA THR A 55 10.10 -9.39 2.90
C THR A 55 11.26 -9.56 1.93
N ALA A 56 12.48 -9.76 2.43
CA ALA A 56 13.67 -9.97 1.60
C ALA A 56 13.55 -11.25 0.75
N VAL A 57 13.06 -12.34 1.34
CA VAL A 57 12.84 -13.61 0.65
C VAL A 57 11.75 -13.51 -0.42
N LEU A 58 10.62 -12.87 -0.10
CA LEU A 58 9.53 -12.67 -1.06
C LEU A 58 9.98 -11.81 -2.25
N ALA A 59 10.80 -10.78 -2.02
CA ALA A 59 11.36 -9.96 -3.08
C ALA A 59 12.24 -10.79 -4.03
N LYS A 60 13.10 -11.66 -3.49
CA LYS A 60 13.94 -12.56 -4.31
C LYS A 60 13.13 -13.60 -5.09
N LEU A 61 12.11 -14.20 -4.47
CA LEU A 61 11.22 -15.14 -5.15
C LEU A 61 10.50 -14.47 -6.33
N ARG A 62 9.96 -13.27 -6.11
CA ARG A 62 9.25 -12.50 -7.14
C ARG A 62 10.14 -12.05 -8.28
N ALA A 63 11.35 -11.59 -7.98
CA ALA A 63 12.33 -11.21 -9.00
C ALA A 63 12.66 -12.36 -9.96
N GLU A 64 12.66 -13.61 -9.46
CA GLU A 64 12.88 -14.78 -10.30
C GLU A 64 11.61 -15.30 -10.99
N SER A 65 10.42 -15.14 -10.37
CA SER A 65 9.17 -15.68 -10.92
C SER A 65 8.43 -14.71 -11.86
N ASP A 66 8.61 -13.41 -11.69
CA ASP A 66 7.90 -12.38 -12.46
C ASP A 66 8.81 -11.16 -12.69
N PRO A 67 9.81 -11.29 -13.57
CA PRO A 67 10.78 -10.22 -13.83
C PRO A 67 10.18 -8.99 -14.52
N ALA A 68 8.98 -9.12 -15.11
CA ALA A 68 8.27 -8.03 -15.80
C ALA A 68 7.42 -7.16 -14.84
N ASN A 69 7.24 -7.58 -13.59
CA ASN A 69 6.40 -6.89 -12.63
C ASN A 69 7.19 -5.87 -11.83
N PHE A 70 7.56 -4.78 -12.52
CA PHE A 70 8.24 -3.62 -11.94
C PHE A 70 7.47 -3.04 -10.74
N ASP A 71 6.14 -3.06 -10.79
CA ASP A 71 5.28 -2.64 -9.68
C ASP A 71 5.44 -3.53 -8.45
N ALA A 72 5.52 -4.86 -8.60
CA ALA A 72 5.77 -5.77 -7.49
C ALA A 72 7.18 -5.60 -6.87
N GLN A 73 8.16 -5.16 -7.67
CA GLN A 73 9.53 -4.86 -7.21
C GLN A 73 9.59 -3.51 -6.48
N MET A 74 8.90 -2.48 -6.97
CA MET A 74 8.76 -1.16 -6.32
C MET A 74 7.99 -1.25 -4.99
N HIS A 75 6.90 -2.01 -4.95
CA HIS A 75 6.10 -2.18 -3.72
C HIS A 75 6.84 -2.93 -2.59
N ALA A 76 7.89 -3.68 -2.92
CA ALA A 76 8.74 -4.35 -1.93
C ALA A 76 9.90 -3.47 -1.39
N GLN A 77 10.20 -2.35 -2.05
CA GLN A 77 11.31 -1.44 -1.69
C GLN A 77 10.87 -0.21 -0.89
N CYS A 78 9.60 0.19 -0.91
CA CYS A 78 9.15 1.25 -0.01
C CYS A 78 9.05 0.70 1.42
N ASP A 79 9.95 1.16 2.29
CA ASP A 79 9.91 0.91 3.72
C ASP A 79 8.49 1.24 4.25
N ASP A 80 7.93 0.39 5.11
CA ASP A 80 6.63 0.63 5.74
C ASP A 80 6.58 2.01 6.41
N GLY A 81 7.73 2.51 6.88
CA GLY A 81 7.89 3.89 7.37
C GLY A 81 7.68 4.95 6.28
N GLU A 82 8.27 4.78 5.11
CA GLU A 82 8.12 5.71 3.98
C GLU A 82 6.70 5.70 3.42
N ARG A 83 6.07 4.52 3.31
CA ARG A 83 4.66 4.41 2.88
C ARG A 83 3.73 5.11 3.86
N LYS A 84 3.96 4.92 5.16
CA LYS A 84 3.22 5.63 6.20
C LYS A 84 3.41 7.13 6.11
N ALA A 85 4.64 7.61 5.97
CA ALA A 85 4.96 9.03 5.84
C ALA A 85 4.29 9.65 4.61
N ARG A 86 4.27 8.92 3.49
CA ARG A 86 3.54 9.33 2.29
C ARG A 86 2.04 9.44 2.53
N TYR A 87 1.40 8.41 3.09
CA TYR A 87 -0.04 8.47 3.39
C TYR A 87 -0.37 9.56 4.41
N GLU A 88 0.49 9.81 5.38
CA GLU A 88 0.35 10.91 6.34
C GLU A 88 0.41 12.27 5.63
N SER A 89 1.37 12.47 4.72
CA SER A 89 1.45 13.68 3.88
C SER A 89 0.20 13.86 3.00
N GLU A 90 -0.31 12.78 2.41
CA GLU A 90 -1.53 12.80 1.59
C GLU A 90 -2.77 13.15 2.43
N CYS A 91 -2.86 12.65 3.68
CA CYS A 91 -3.92 13.03 4.62
C CYS A 91 -3.90 14.54 4.88
N TYR A 92 -2.74 15.14 5.11
CA TYR A 92 -2.61 16.59 5.28
C TYR A 92 -3.04 17.36 4.03
N ALA A 93 -2.69 16.89 2.83
CA ALA A 93 -3.12 17.50 1.57
C ALA A 93 -4.64 17.42 1.35
N VAL A 94 -5.28 16.31 1.71
CA VAL A 94 -6.75 16.18 1.67
C VAL A 94 -7.41 17.13 2.66
N MET A 95 -6.90 17.22 3.89
CA MET A 95 -7.42 18.15 4.89
C MET A 95 -7.25 19.62 4.46
N GLY A 96 -6.13 19.98 3.81
CA GLY A 96 -5.95 21.30 3.21
C GLY A 96 -7.07 21.66 2.23
N ARG A 97 -7.43 20.73 1.34
CA ARG A 97 -8.57 20.92 0.42
C ARG A 97 -9.92 21.00 1.14
N MET A 98 -10.08 20.30 2.27
CA MET A 98 -11.29 20.41 3.10
C MET A 98 -11.42 21.80 3.73
N VAL A 99 -10.30 22.45 4.08
CA VAL A 99 -10.31 23.86 4.54
C VAL A 99 -10.78 24.78 3.43
N GLU A 100 -10.25 24.63 2.21
CA GLU A 100 -10.64 25.42 1.04
C GLU A 100 -12.13 25.26 0.71
N CYS A 101 -12.71 24.08 0.95
CA CYS A 101 -14.14 23.81 0.80
C CYS A 101 -15.03 24.35 1.95
N GLY A 102 -14.48 25.16 2.85
CA GLY A 102 -15.24 25.81 3.93
C GLY A 102 -15.28 25.04 5.26
N GLY A 103 -14.36 24.10 5.48
CA GLY A 103 -14.21 23.40 6.75
C GLY A 103 -13.84 24.37 7.89
N LYS A 104 -14.80 24.66 8.78
CA LYS A 104 -14.61 25.61 9.91
C LYS A 104 -13.80 25.02 11.08
N ASP A 105 -13.56 23.71 11.09
CA ASP A 105 -12.96 22.98 12.21
C ASP A 105 -11.42 22.98 12.23
N PHE A 106 -10.77 23.70 11.30
CA PHE A 106 -9.32 23.66 11.10
C PHE A 106 -8.56 24.92 11.55
N ALA A 107 -9.19 25.78 12.36
CA ALA A 107 -8.56 26.99 12.86
C ALA A 107 -7.55 26.69 13.98
N GLY A 108 -6.27 26.99 13.74
CA GLY A 108 -5.19 26.90 14.73
C GLY A 108 -4.01 26.03 14.28
N PRO A 109 -2.83 26.20 14.89
CA PRO A 109 -1.58 25.56 14.44
C PRO A 109 -1.62 24.02 14.47
N ASP A 110 -2.45 23.43 15.34
CA ASP A 110 -2.56 21.97 15.52
C ASP A 110 -3.88 21.37 15.04
N ALA A 111 -4.80 22.18 14.49
CA ALA A 111 -6.18 21.74 14.27
C ALA A 111 -6.28 20.54 13.32
N MET A 112 -5.50 20.55 12.24
CA MET A 112 -5.39 19.42 11.30
C MET A 112 -4.82 18.16 11.96
N ALA A 113 -3.79 18.30 12.81
CA ALA A 113 -3.18 17.18 13.51
C ALA A 113 -4.16 16.55 14.52
N ARG A 114 -4.93 17.38 15.24
CA ARG A 114 -5.99 16.91 16.16
C ARG A 114 -7.11 16.21 15.41
N TYR A 115 -7.54 16.77 14.28
CA TYR A 115 -8.58 16.17 13.44
C TYR A 115 -8.16 14.82 12.86
N LEU A 116 -6.94 14.74 12.32
CA LEU A 116 -6.37 13.49 11.82
C LEU A 116 -6.27 12.44 12.91
N ASN A 117 -5.80 12.83 14.11
CA ASN A 117 -5.69 11.92 15.24
C ASN A 117 -7.07 11.47 15.78
N GLY A 118 -8.06 12.36 15.77
CA GLY A 118 -9.45 12.02 16.08
C GLY A 118 -10.05 11.04 15.08
N THR A 119 -9.78 11.24 13.78
CA THR A 119 -10.26 10.35 12.70
C THR A 119 -9.58 8.98 12.77
N ALA A 120 -8.27 8.95 13.00
CA ALA A 120 -7.52 7.74 13.27
C ALA A 120 -8.10 6.96 14.47
N TRP A 121 -8.40 7.66 15.56
CA TRP A 121 -9.00 7.03 16.73
C TRP A 121 -10.42 6.51 16.46
N ALA A 122 -11.24 7.26 15.71
CA ALA A 122 -12.60 6.84 15.37
C ALA A 122 -12.61 5.53 14.57
N ILE A 123 -11.73 5.41 13.57
CA ILE A 123 -11.69 4.30 12.60
C ILE A 123 -10.86 3.12 13.13
N CYS A 124 -9.63 3.39 13.58
CA CYS A 124 -8.63 2.37 13.91
C CYS A 124 -8.44 2.17 15.41
N LYS A 125 -9.11 2.95 16.27
CA LYS A 125 -8.99 2.90 17.74
C LYS A 125 -7.55 3.06 18.25
N ALA A 126 -6.72 3.78 17.49
CA ALA A 126 -5.32 3.99 17.77
C ALA A 126 -4.88 5.39 17.30
N PRO A 127 -3.86 6.00 17.93
CA PRO A 127 -3.34 7.28 17.50
C PRO A 127 -2.51 7.14 16.22
N VAL A 128 -2.40 8.21 15.43
CA VAL A 128 -1.66 8.27 14.13
C VAL A 128 -0.25 7.69 14.24
N LYS A 129 0.46 8.00 15.34
CA LYS A 129 1.82 7.51 15.62
C LYS A 129 1.89 5.98 15.70
N ALA A 130 0.83 5.31 16.15
CA ALA A 130 0.77 3.85 16.30
C ALA A 130 0.20 3.12 15.07
N LEU A 131 -0.31 3.84 14.07
CA LEU A 131 -0.89 3.22 12.87
C LEU A 131 0.19 2.58 11.98
N THR A 132 -0.16 1.46 11.35
CA THR A 132 0.59 0.91 10.22
C THR A 132 0.28 1.67 8.93
N ALA A 133 1.09 1.50 7.89
CA ALA A 133 0.84 2.12 6.58
C ALA A 133 -0.54 1.74 6.01
N GLU A 134 -0.97 0.48 6.19
CA GLU A 134 -2.27 0.02 5.69
C GLU A 134 -3.44 0.67 6.45
N GLN A 135 -3.31 0.82 7.77
CA GLN A 135 -4.32 1.54 8.55
C GLN A 135 -4.36 3.03 8.17
N MET A 136 -3.20 3.63 7.90
CA MET A 136 -3.14 5.01 7.41
C MET A 136 -3.84 5.18 6.06
N ARG A 137 -3.69 4.21 5.15
CA ARG A 137 -4.41 4.17 3.85
C ARG A 137 -5.94 4.16 4.04
N VAL A 138 -6.44 3.43 5.03
CA VAL A 138 -7.88 3.41 5.35
C VAL A 138 -8.35 4.76 5.87
N VAL A 139 -7.56 5.41 6.73
CA VAL A 139 -7.84 6.77 7.23
C VAL A 139 -7.87 7.78 6.08
N LEU A 140 -6.89 7.74 5.18
CA LEU A 140 -6.85 8.58 3.98
C LEU A 140 -8.14 8.44 3.15
N GLY A 141 -8.54 7.21 2.84
CA GLY A 141 -9.77 6.97 2.07
C GLY A 141 -11.04 7.47 2.78
N ALA A 142 -11.06 7.52 4.12
CA ALA A 142 -12.17 8.12 4.85
C ALA A 142 -12.19 9.65 4.73
N LEU A 143 -11.03 10.30 4.76
CA LEU A 143 -10.90 11.75 4.55
C LEU A 143 -11.32 12.13 3.13
N GLU A 144 -10.90 11.39 2.11
CA GLU A 144 -11.31 11.63 0.72
C GLU A 144 -12.82 11.53 0.53
N ARG A 145 -13.47 10.54 1.17
CA ARG A 145 -14.94 10.43 1.17
C ARG A 145 -15.63 11.60 1.89
N SER A 146 -15.00 12.16 2.91
CA SER A 146 -15.52 13.34 3.61
C SER A 146 -15.35 14.59 2.74
N LEU A 147 -14.18 14.78 2.10
CA LEU A 147 -13.96 15.85 1.14
C LEU A 147 -14.97 15.80 -0.02
N LYS A 148 -15.17 14.62 -0.63
CA LYS A 148 -16.16 14.45 -1.71
C LYS A 148 -17.58 14.84 -1.30
N ARG A 149 -17.93 14.68 -0.01
CA ARG A 149 -19.24 15.10 0.52
C ARG A 149 -19.34 16.60 0.77
N MET A 150 -18.21 17.28 0.96
CA MET A 150 -18.13 18.72 1.15
C MET A 150 -18.02 19.48 -0.17
N SER A 151 -17.31 18.92 -1.16
CA SER A 151 -17.22 19.53 -2.48
C SER A 151 -18.58 19.44 -3.20
N PRO A 152 -19.14 20.56 -3.70
CA PRO A 152 -20.37 20.52 -4.48
C PRO A 152 -20.16 19.70 -5.75
N ALA A 153 -21.17 18.94 -6.16
CA ALA A 153 -21.16 18.29 -7.47
C ALA A 153 -20.94 19.34 -8.57
N PRO A 154 -20.18 19.03 -9.64
CA PRO A 154 -20.05 19.95 -10.75
C PRO A 154 -21.46 20.32 -11.25
N ALA A 155 -21.73 21.62 -11.37
CA ALA A 155 -23.00 22.10 -11.90
C ALA A 155 -23.24 21.41 -13.25
N TYR A 156 -24.42 20.81 -13.41
CA TYR A 156 -24.83 20.25 -14.69
C TYR A 156 -24.81 21.38 -15.73
N VAL A 157 -23.89 21.29 -16.70
CA VAL A 157 -23.90 22.13 -17.88
C VAL A 157 -24.73 21.38 -18.92
N PRO A 158 -25.96 21.83 -19.26
CA PRO A 158 -26.72 21.20 -20.32
C PRO A 158 -25.91 21.24 -21.62
N PRO A 159 -25.94 20.16 -22.42
CA PRO A 159 -25.29 20.18 -23.74
C PRO A 159 -25.87 21.34 -24.55
N ALA A 160 -24.98 22.08 -25.23
CA ALA A 160 -25.39 23.15 -26.13
C ALA A 160 -26.42 22.59 -27.14
N PRO A 161 -27.51 23.35 -27.45
CA PRO A 161 -28.48 22.89 -28.44
C PRO A 161 -27.74 22.60 -29.74
N ALA A 162 -28.01 21.43 -30.32
CA ALA A 162 -27.43 21.03 -31.59
C ALA A 162 -27.77 22.11 -32.63
N GLU A 163 -26.74 22.76 -33.17
CA GLU A 163 -26.91 23.66 -34.30
C GLU A 163 -27.46 22.83 -35.46
N ASP A 164 -28.67 23.18 -35.91
CA ASP A 164 -29.30 22.59 -37.09
C ASP A 164 -28.34 22.77 -38.28
N VAL A 165 -27.72 21.67 -38.70
CA VAL A 165 -26.90 21.64 -39.92
C VAL A 165 -27.88 21.61 -41.10
N PRO A 166 -27.96 22.66 -41.94
CA PRO A 166 -28.81 22.62 -43.13
C PRO A 166 -28.22 21.62 -44.13
N PHE A 167 -29.11 20.77 -44.68
CA PHE A 167 -28.83 19.78 -45.73
C PHE A 167 -28.43 20.44 -47.06
#